data_AF-A0A944XXY7-F1
#
_entry.id   AF-A0A944XXY7-F1
#
_cell.length_a   1.000
_cell.length_b   1.000
_cell.length_c   1.000
_cell.angle_alpha   90.00
_cell.angle_beta   90.00
_cell.angle_gamma   90.00
#
_symmetry.space_group_name_H-M   'P 1'
#
loop_
_entity.id
_entity.type
_entity.pdbx_description
1 polymer ?
#
loop_
_entity_poly.entity_id
_entity_poly.type
_entity_poly.pdbx_seq_one_letter_code
_entity_poly.pdbx_strand_id
1 'polypeptide(L)'
;MTETDITRLDYGGKISTDAARMAEGMAEMFDEMADLALSRIYVRTAKLEQGFDLAAVSQDDIGRFKISWLTALGELMLHGLAGQPKLEDIRREYYAEIGRAAEDRGMQDFAAEAGEVARAAIGADKDFIERGILSAPMSNDPDDESLRNRGLGPDLAAHMTETAFAANGKLTPILESVGDLVEAELGNAYAHGSVACDAFEVV
;
A
#
# COMPACT_ATOMS: atom_id res chain seq x y z
N MET A 1 -17.62 14.44 45.90
CA MET A 1 -17.36 14.90 44.53
C MET A 1 -16.88 13.69 43.76
N THR A 2 -17.70 13.15 42.87
CA THR A 2 -17.33 12.02 42.02
C THR A 2 -16.39 12.52 40.92
N GLU A 3 -15.14 12.11 40.98
CA GLU A 3 -14.20 12.16 39.86
C GLU A 3 -14.72 11.21 38.77
N THR A 4 -15.40 11.77 37.79
CA THR A 4 -15.62 11.08 36.51
C THR A 4 -14.34 11.18 35.71
N ASP A 5 -13.55 10.12 35.77
CA ASP A 5 -12.41 9.85 34.89
C ASP A 5 -12.93 9.43 33.50
N ILE A 6 -13.59 10.38 32.83
CA ILE A 6 -13.97 10.23 31.42
C ILE A 6 -12.89 10.94 30.63
N THR A 7 -11.97 10.16 30.07
CA THR A 7 -11.07 10.62 29.00
C THR A 7 -11.94 11.20 27.90
N ARG A 8 -12.01 12.52 27.80
CA ARG A 8 -12.66 13.20 26.69
C ARG A 8 -11.83 12.90 25.44
N LEU A 9 -12.27 11.94 24.64
CA LEU A 9 -11.88 11.86 23.24
C LEU A 9 -12.38 13.14 22.59
N ASP A 10 -11.47 14.03 22.22
CA ASP A 10 -11.81 15.21 21.44
C ASP A 10 -12.22 14.71 20.05
N TYR A 11 -13.52 14.64 19.80
CA TYR A 11 -14.05 14.17 18.52
C TYR A 11 -13.62 15.16 17.43
N GLY A 12 -12.61 14.77 16.65
CA GLY A 12 -11.99 15.59 15.60
C GLY A 12 -10.56 16.05 15.89
N GLY A 13 -10.00 15.73 17.07
CA GLY A 13 -8.58 15.96 17.39
C GLY A 13 -7.64 14.88 16.83
N LYS A 14 -6.36 15.22 16.70
CA LYS A 14 -5.31 14.23 16.34
C LYS A 14 -5.06 13.28 17.52
N ILE A 15 -4.75 12.02 17.21
CA ILE A 15 -4.39 10.98 18.18
C ILE A 15 -2.88 11.00 18.36
N SER A 16 -2.39 11.29 19.56
CA SER A 16 -0.96 11.25 19.85
C SER A 16 -0.43 9.80 19.83
N THR A 17 0.66 9.57 19.12
CA THR A 17 1.35 8.28 19.05
C THR A 17 2.87 8.46 19.01
N ASP A 18 3.62 7.37 19.09
CA ASP A 18 5.07 7.34 18.88
C ASP A 18 5.42 6.75 17.50
N ALA A 19 6.65 6.98 17.05
CA ALA A 19 7.10 6.59 15.72
C ALA A 19 7.04 5.07 15.49
N ALA A 20 7.29 4.26 16.53
CA ALA A 20 7.26 2.80 16.42
C ALA A 20 5.82 2.31 16.24
N ARG A 21 4.89 2.79 17.06
CA ARG A 21 3.46 2.45 16.93
C ARG A 21 2.86 2.95 15.62
N MET A 22 3.29 4.12 15.15
CA MET A 22 2.87 4.63 13.83
C MET A 22 3.33 3.67 12.72
N ALA A 23 4.60 3.26 12.74
CA ALA A 23 5.16 2.34 11.75
C ALA A 23 4.52 0.94 11.80
N GLU A 24 4.33 0.39 13.00
CA GLU A 24 3.65 -0.90 13.22
C GLU A 24 2.22 -0.86 12.68
N GLY A 25 1.44 0.17 13.04
CA GLY A 25 0.07 0.33 12.56
C GLY A 25 -0.03 0.55 11.05
N MET A 26 0.94 1.27 10.45
CA MET A 26 1.05 1.38 9.00
C MET A 26 1.28 0.01 8.35
N ALA A 27 2.26 -0.75 8.84
CA ALA A 27 2.61 -2.07 8.30
C ALA A 27 1.45 -3.07 8.42
N GLU A 28 0.79 -3.14 9.58
CA GLU A 28 -0.37 -4.00 9.83
C GLU A 28 -1.52 -3.66 8.87
N MET A 29 -1.90 -2.39 8.80
CA MET A 29 -2.98 -1.93 7.92
C MET A 29 -2.67 -2.24 6.44
N PHE A 30 -1.44 -2.03 5.99
CA PHE A 30 -1.06 -2.33 4.61
C PHE A 30 -1.05 -3.82 4.30
N ASP A 31 -0.62 -4.69 5.23
CA ASP A 31 -0.66 -6.14 5.04
C ASP A 31 -2.11 -6.65 4.96
N GLU A 32 -3.01 -6.13 5.81
CA GLU A 32 -4.45 -6.44 5.73
C GLU A 32 -5.06 -6.03 4.38
N MET A 33 -4.69 -4.85 3.87
CA MET A 33 -5.13 -4.39 2.55
C MET A 33 -4.51 -5.21 1.41
N ALA A 34 -3.29 -5.70 1.57
CA ALA A 34 -2.67 -6.63 0.62
C ALA A 34 -3.46 -7.94 0.56
N ASP A 35 -3.88 -8.49 1.71
CA ASP A 35 -4.70 -9.70 1.78
C ASP A 35 -6.09 -9.50 1.17
N LEU A 36 -6.70 -8.32 1.37
CA LEU A 36 -7.94 -7.95 0.71
C LEU A 36 -7.77 -7.87 -0.82
N ALA A 37 -6.69 -7.23 -1.29
CA ALA A 37 -6.39 -7.12 -2.72
C ALA A 37 -6.19 -8.51 -3.34
N LEU A 38 -5.38 -9.36 -2.70
CA LEU A 38 -5.20 -10.75 -3.10
C LEU A 38 -6.54 -11.49 -3.15
N SER A 39 -7.40 -11.37 -2.13
CA SER A 39 -8.75 -11.95 -2.12
C SER A 39 -9.60 -11.54 -3.32
N ARG A 40 -9.56 -10.25 -3.70
CA ARG A 40 -10.29 -9.74 -4.86
C ARG A 40 -9.71 -10.25 -6.18
N ILE A 41 -8.38 -10.36 -6.28
CA ILE A 41 -7.70 -10.99 -7.41
C ILE A 41 -8.12 -12.47 -7.51
N TYR A 42 -8.14 -13.20 -6.39
CA TYR A 42 -8.63 -14.58 -6.32
C TYR A 42 -10.07 -14.68 -6.89
N VAL A 43 -10.97 -13.82 -6.45
CA VAL A 43 -12.37 -13.85 -6.94
C VAL A 43 -12.49 -13.44 -8.42
N ARG A 44 -11.73 -12.44 -8.87
CA ARG A 44 -11.78 -11.95 -10.25
C ARG A 44 -11.30 -13.00 -11.23
N THR A 45 -10.21 -13.68 -10.89
CA THR A 45 -9.55 -14.66 -11.76
C THR A 45 -10.33 -15.98 -11.84
N ALA A 46 -10.99 -16.40 -10.76
CA ALA A 46 -11.92 -17.53 -10.76
C ALA A 46 -13.14 -17.33 -11.69
N LYS A 47 -13.52 -16.08 -12.00
CA LYS A 47 -14.63 -15.75 -12.90
C LYS A 47 -14.23 -15.67 -14.38
N LEU A 48 -12.93 -15.76 -14.70
CA LEU A 48 -12.47 -15.71 -16.08
C LEU A 48 -12.82 -17.04 -16.78
N GLU A 49 -13.31 -16.97 -18.02
CA GLU A 49 -13.80 -18.13 -18.79
C GLU A 49 -12.75 -19.23 -18.99
N GLN A 50 -11.46 -18.92 -18.80
CA GLN A 50 -10.36 -19.87 -18.91
C GLN A 50 -9.97 -20.54 -17.57
N GLY A 51 -10.67 -20.25 -16.47
CA GLY A 51 -10.50 -20.95 -15.19
C GLY A 51 -9.07 -20.86 -14.66
N PHE A 52 -8.68 -19.73 -14.10
CA PHE A 52 -7.36 -19.59 -13.50
C PHE A 52 -7.26 -20.43 -12.22
N ASP A 53 -6.27 -21.33 -12.16
CA ASP A 53 -5.97 -22.13 -10.97
C ASP A 53 -5.11 -21.34 -9.98
N LEU A 54 -5.75 -20.81 -8.95
CA LEU A 54 -5.08 -20.04 -7.91
C LEU A 54 -4.15 -20.88 -7.03
N ALA A 55 -4.29 -22.21 -7.01
CA ALA A 55 -3.30 -23.09 -6.40
C ALA A 55 -1.96 -23.09 -7.17
N ALA A 56 -1.92 -22.50 -8.37
CA ALA A 56 -0.69 -22.31 -9.12
C ALA A 56 0.12 -21.08 -8.68
N VAL A 57 -0.40 -20.23 -7.79
CA VAL A 57 0.35 -19.11 -7.21
C VAL A 57 1.18 -19.64 -6.04
N SER A 58 2.50 -19.49 -6.12
CA SER A 58 3.40 -19.95 -5.06
C SER A 58 3.38 -19.00 -3.86
N GLN A 59 3.80 -19.50 -2.69
CA GLN A 59 4.01 -18.63 -1.52
C GLN A 59 5.09 -17.57 -1.79
N ASP A 60 6.06 -17.88 -2.65
CA ASP A 60 7.08 -16.92 -3.06
C ASP A 60 6.49 -15.78 -3.90
N ASP A 61 5.56 -16.08 -4.81
CA ASP A 61 4.87 -15.05 -5.62
C ASP A 61 3.98 -14.17 -4.73
N ILE A 62 3.27 -14.77 -3.76
CA ILE A 62 2.48 -14.04 -2.76
C ILE A 62 3.38 -13.17 -1.88
N GLY A 63 4.53 -13.70 -1.47
CA GLY A 63 5.51 -12.95 -0.68
C GLY A 63 6.06 -11.74 -1.44
N ARG A 64 6.42 -11.91 -2.73
CA ARG A 64 6.84 -10.80 -3.59
C ARG A 64 5.76 -9.75 -3.72
N PHE A 65 4.50 -10.16 -3.95
CA PHE A 65 3.36 -9.24 -3.99
C PHE A 65 3.26 -8.42 -2.70
N LYS A 66 3.22 -9.09 -1.53
CA LYS A 66 3.10 -8.43 -0.24
C LYS A 66 4.25 -7.48 0.06
N ILE A 67 5.49 -7.88 -0.25
CA ILE A 67 6.66 -7.02 -0.03
C ILE A 67 6.61 -5.80 -0.95
N SER A 68 6.35 -5.97 -2.25
CA SER A 68 6.21 -4.84 -3.18
C SER A 68 5.09 -3.89 -2.77
N TRP A 69 3.97 -4.43 -2.29
CA TRP A 69 2.83 -3.68 -1.78
C TRP A 69 3.19 -2.84 -0.55
N LEU A 70 3.79 -3.47 0.47
CA LEU A 70 4.25 -2.79 1.69
C LEU A 70 5.28 -1.71 1.37
N THR A 71 6.26 -1.99 0.49
CA THR A 71 7.25 -0.98 0.11
C THR A 71 6.62 0.20 -0.59
N ALA A 72 5.72 -0.04 -1.55
CA ALA A 72 5.14 1.05 -2.32
C ALA A 72 4.19 1.92 -1.50
N LEU A 73 3.25 1.33 -0.74
CA LEU A 73 2.36 2.07 0.16
C LEU A 73 3.14 2.81 1.24
N GLY A 74 4.20 2.19 1.74
CA GLY A 74 5.13 2.79 2.68
C GLY A 74 5.78 4.06 2.14
N GLU A 75 6.42 3.99 0.98
CA GLU A 75 7.06 5.15 0.37
C GLU A 75 6.06 6.26 0.05
N LEU A 76 4.89 5.86 -0.46
CA LEU A 76 3.77 6.74 -0.74
C LEU A 76 3.28 7.48 0.52
N MET A 77 3.11 6.78 1.65
CA MET A 77 2.74 7.40 2.92
C MET A 77 3.85 8.28 3.46
N LEU A 78 5.09 7.80 3.48
CA LEU A 78 6.23 8.56 3.99
C LEU A 78 6.44 9.85 3.18
N HIS A 79 6.09 9.84 1.89
CA HIS A 79 6.01 11.06 1.08
C HIS A 79 4.87 11.98 1.53
N GLY A 80 3.66 11.44 1.74
CA GLY A 80 2.51 12.19 2.25
C GLY A 80 2.74 12.81 3.65
N LEU A 81 3.58 12.19 4.46
CA LEU A 81 3.95 12.63 5.81
C LEU A 81 5.12 13.63 5.85
N ALA A 82 5.52 14.22 4.72
CA ALA A 82 6.67 15.13 4.62
C ALA A 82 6.70 16.30 5.64
N GLY A 83 5.55 16.71 6.19
CA GLY A 83 5.44 17.75 7.22
C GLY A 83 5.30 17.26 8.66
N GLN A 84 5.28 15.94 8.90
CA GLN A 84 5.05 15.37 10.23
C GLN A 84 6.31 15.47 11.12
N PRO A 85 6.17 15.83 12.40
CA PRO A 85 7.27 15.71 13.35
C PRO A 85 7.83 14.29 13.40
N LYS A 86 9.15 14.17 13.58
CA LYS A 86 9.86 12.89 13.68
C LYS A 86 9.70 11.95 12.47
N LEU A 87 9.44 12.49 11.27
CA LEU A 87 9.34 11.69 10.04
C LEU A 87 10.49 10.69 9.85
N GLU A 88 11.73 11.10 10.15
CA GLU A 88 12.90 10.21 10.02
C GLU A 88 12.90 9.05 11.02
N ASP A 89 12.29 9.23 12.19
CA ASP A 89 12.08 8.13 13.13
C ASP A 89 11.01 7.18 12.58
N ILE A 90 9.88 7.70 12.10
CA ILE A 90 8.81 6.88 11.49
C ILE A 90 9.37 6.07 10.32
N ARG A 91 10.13 6.73 9.43
CA ARG A 91 10.80 6.10 8.30
C ARG A 91 11.69 4.93 8.74
N ARG A 92 12.54 5.15 9.75
CA ARG A 92 13.43 4.12 10.28
C ARG A 92 12.65 2.93 10.84
N GLU A 93 11.66 3.18 11.68
CA GLU A 93 10.85 2.11 12.28
C GLU A 93 10.06 1.35 11.21
N TYR A 94 9.53 2.05 10.19
CA TYR A 94 8.78 1.44 9.11
C TYR A 94 9.64 0.53 8.22
N TYR A 95 10.87 0.94 7.87
CA TYR A 95 11.78 0.03 7.16
C TYR A 95 12.21 -1.16 8.04
N ALA A 96 12.22 -1.03 9.37
CA ALA A 96 12.45 -2.16 10.25
C ALA A 96 11.28 -3.17 10.17
N GLU A 97 10.04 -2.71 10.05
CA GLU A 97 8.88 -3.59 9.80
C GLU A 97 8.97 -4.31 8.45
N ILE A 98 9.32 -3.58 7.38
CA ILE A 98 9.54 -4.22 6.07
C ILE A 98 10.65 -5.26 6.17
N GLY A 99 11.75 -4.93 6.87
CA GLY A 99 12.87 -5.85 7.08
C GLY A 99 12.44 -7.14 7.76
N ARG A 100 11.61 -7.06 8.81
CA ARG A 100 11.02 -8.22 9.49
C ARG A 100 10.12 -9.03 8.53
N ALA A 101 9.20 -8.36 7.84
CA ALA A 101 8.29 -9.01 6.91
C ALA A 101 9.04 -9.74 5.78
N ALA A 102 10.15 -9.18 5.30
CA ALA A 102 11.01 -9.75 4.29
C ALA A 102 11.85 -10.91 4.83
N GLU A 103 12.37 -10.80 6.06
CA GLU A 103 13.14 -11.86 6.72
C GLU A 103 12.31 -13.12 6.92
N ASP A 104 11.06 -12.98 7.38
CA ASP A 104 10.12 -14.10 7.55
C ASP A 104 9.88 -14.90 6.25
N ARG A 105 10.18 -14.30 5.10
CA ARG A 105 9.97 -14.86 3.76
C ARG A 105 11.28 -15.14 3.00
N GLY A 106 12.45 -14.81 3.59
CA GLY A 106 13.74 -14.91 2.90
C GLY A 106 13.89 -13.98 1.69
N MET A 107 13.27 -12.79 1.74
CA MET A 107 13.14 -11.84 0.64
C MET A 107 13.84 -10.49 0.90
N GLN A 108 14.88 -10.46 1.73
CA GLN A 108 15.52 -9.20 2.15
C GLN A 108 16.09 -8.40 0.97
N ASP A 109 16.81 -9.07 0.05
CA ASP A 109 17.38 -8.42 -1.15
C ASP A 109 16.27 -7.86 -2.05
N PHE A 110 15.17 -8.61 -2.16
CA PHE A 110 13.99 -8.21 -2.94
C PHE A 110 13.29 -6.99 -2.32
N ALA A 111 13.17 -6.93 -1.00
CA ALA A 111 12.55 -5.79 -0.31
C ALA A 111 13.35 -4.50 -0.51
N ALA A 112 14.69 -4.59 -0.53
CA ALA A 112 15.55 -3.45 -0.83
C ALA A 112 15.33 -2.94 -2.27
N GLU A 113 15.33 -3.87 -3.25
CA GLU A 113 15.08 -3.55 -4.66
C GLU A 113 13.69 -2.93 -4.87
N ALA A 114 12.64 -3.55 -4.32
CA ALA A 114 11.27 -3.05 -4.43
C ALA A 114 11.12 -1.64 -3.84
N GLY A 115 11.79 -1.36 -2.71
CA GLY A 115 11.85 -0.02 -2.14
C GLY A 115 12.55 1.00 -3.04
N GLU A 116 13.65 0.63 -3.68
CA GLU A 116 14.34 1.51 -4.65
C GLU A 116 13.47 1.83 -5.86
N VAL A 117 12.80 0.82 -6.42
CA VAL A 117 11.90 1.01 -7.55
C VAL A 117 10.72 1.89 -7.19
N ALA A 118 10.09 1.66 -6.03
CA ALA A 118 8.98 2.49 -5.57
C ALA A 118 9.39 3.96 -5.41
N ARG A 119 10.54 4.23 -4.77
CA ARG A 119 11.08 5.59 -4.63
C ARG A 119 11.39 6.24 -5.97
N ALA A 120 11.97 5.48 -6.91
CA ALA A 120 12.29 5.99 -8.24
C ALA A 120 11.02 6.35 -9.03
N ALA A 121 9.98 5.51 -8.97
CA ALA A 121 8.68 5.78 -9.59
C ALA A 121 8.03 7.04 -9.00
N ILE A 122 7.99 7.16 -7.67
CA ILE A 122 7.52 8.38 -6.97
C ILE A 122 8.31 9.60 -7.42
N GLY A 123 9.64 9.49 -7.50
CA GLY A 123 10.55 10.56 -7.91
C GLY A 123 10.37 11.02 -9.36
N ALA A 124 9.91 10.14 -10.25
CA ALA A 124 9.76 10.41 -11.68
C ALA A 124 8.43 11.11 -12.02
N ASP A 125 7.39 10.94 -11.21
CA ASP A 125 6.09 11.57 -11.42
C ASP A 125 6.07 13.00 -10.86
N LYS A 126 6.36 13.94 -11.74
CA LYS A 126 6.33 15.37 -11.43
C LYS A 126 4.94 15.87 -11.07
N ASP A 127 3.86 15.30 -11.62
CA ASP A 127 2.52 15.73 -11.29
C ASP A 127 2.14 15.29 -9.87
N PHE A 128 2.57 14.10 -9.43
CA PHE A 128 2.47 13.65 -8.04
C PHE A 128 3.25 14.57 -7.09
N ILE A 129 4.53 14.84 -7.39
CA ILE A 129 5.42 15.67 -6.56
C ILE A 129 4.95 17.14 -6.50
N GLU A 130 4.57 17.73 -7.64
CA GLU A 130 4.31 19.17 -7.76
C GLU A 130 2.87 19.54 -7.41
N ARG A 131 1.89 18.68 -7.69
CA ARG A 131 0.47 18.96 -7.43
C ARG A 131 -0.05 18.30 -6.16
N GLY A 132 0.77 17.47 -5.50
CA GLY A 132 0.35 16.70 -4.34
C GLY A 132 -0.92 15.93 -4.62
N ILE A 133 -0.99 15.27 -5.79
CA ILE A 133 -2.09 14.36 -6.12
C ILE A 133 -1.95 13.15 -5.19
N LEU A 134 -2.28 13.37 -3.92
CA LEU A 134 -2.78 12.36 -3.04
C LEU A 134 -3.96 11.76 -3.79
N SER A 135 -4.03 10.44 -3.95
CA SER A 135 -5.22 9.79 -4.46
C SER A 135 -6.41 10.31 -3.64
N ALA A 136 -7.20 11.19 -4.25
CA ALA A 136 -8.43 11.66 -3.65
C ALA A 136 -9.32 10.42 -3.45
N PRO A 137 -10.13 10.37 -2.37
CA PRO A 137 -11.03 9.24 -2.17
C PRO A 137 -11.82 8.98 -3.46
N MET A 138 -11.87 7.71 -3.87
CA MET A 138 -12.62 7.33 -5.07
C MET A 138 -14.05 7.83 -4.92
N SER A 139 -14.56 8.46 -5.98
CA SER A 139 -16.01 8.61 -6.10
C SER A 139 -16.63 7.21 -6.10
N ASN A 140 -17.77 7.06 -5.44
CA ASN A 140 -18.58 5.85 -5.55
C ASN A 140 -19.26 5.73 -6.92
N ASP A 141 -19.09 6.73 -7.80
CA ASP A 141 -19.56 6.72 -9.17
C ASP A 141 -18.57 5.95 -10.08
N PRO A 142 -18.96 4.78 -10.61
CA PRO A 142 -18.10 3.98 -11.48
C PRO A 142 -17.73 4.70 -12.80
N ASP A 143 -18.49 5.72 -13.21
CA ASP A 143 -18.31 6.47 -14.45
C ASP A 143 -17.48 7.77 -14.25
N ASP A 144 -17.08 8.09 -13.01
CA ASP A 144 -16.25 9.25 -12.70
C ASP A 144 -14.75 8.95 -12.89
N GLU A 145 -14.28 9.06 -14.14
CA GLU A 145 -12.87 8.91 -14.52
C GLU A 145 -11.98 10.09 -14.09
N SER A 146 -12.52 11.11 -13.41
CA SER A 146 -11.75 12.30 -13.03
C SER A 146 -10.92 12.11 -11.76
N LEU A 147 -11.25 11.11 -10.94
CA LEU A 147 -10.59 10.80 -9.65
C LEU A 147 -9.72 9.54 -9.68
N ARG A 148 -9.68 8.82 -10.80
CA ARG A 148 -8.80 7.64 -10.94
C ARG A 148 -7.34 8.09 -11.05
N ASN A 149 -6.60 8.04 -9.94
CA ASN A 149 -5.16 7.76 -9.84
C ASN A 149 -4.24 8.17 -11.02
N ARG A 150 -4.39 9.38 -11.59
CA ARG A 150 -3.85 9.72 -12.92
C ARG A 150 -2.33 9.79 -13.07
N GLY A 151 -1.57 9.67 -12.00
CA GLY A 151 -0.10 9.79 -12.05
C GLY A 151 0.60 8.49 -11.70
N LEU A 152 0.52 8.11 -10.42
CA LEU A 152 1.43 7.14 -9.84
C LEU A 152 0.89 5.70 -9.71
N GLY A 153 -0.44 5.57 -9.71
CA GLY A 153 -1.12 4.28 -9.53
C GLY A 153 -0.73 3.23 -10.59
N PRO A 154 -0.84 3.55 -11.89
CA PRO A 154 -0.54 2.60 -12.97
C PRO A 154 0.89 2.05 -12.93
N ASP A 155 1.90 2.91 -12.76
CA ASP A 155 3.31 2.49 -12.80
C ASP A 155 3.69 1.61 -11.59
N LEU A 156 3.23 1.97 -10.40
CA LEU A 156 3.46 1.15 -9.20
C LEU A 156 2.69 -0.16 -9.25
N ALA A 157 1.45 -0.15 -9.76
CA ALA A 157 0.65 -1.36 -9.93
C ALA A 157 1.23 -2.28 -11.01
N ALA A 158 1.71 -1.73 -12.12
CA ALA A 158 2.43 -2.46 -13.16
C ALA A 158 3.68 -3.12 -12.56
N HIS A 159 4.49 -2.38 -11.81
CA HIS A 159 5.66 -2.96 -11.14
C HIS A 159 5.27 -4.09 -10.17
N MET A 160 4.31 -3.87 -9.27
CA MET A 160 3.84 -4.92 -8.34
C MET A 160 3.36 -6.17 -9.08
N THR A 161 2.56 -6.00 -10.13
CA THR A 161 2.02 -7.14 -10.88
C THR A 161 3.08 -7.87 -11.69
N GLU A 162 3.99 -7.14 -12.33
CA GLU A 162 5.09 -7.74 -13.08
C GLU A 162 6.05 -8.49 -12.15
N THR A 163 6.43 -7.87 -11.06
CA THR A 163 7.43 -8.44 -10.14
C THR A 163 6.86 -9.60 -9.32
N ALA A 164 5.58 -9.53 -8.92
CA ALA A 164 4.93 -10.62 -8.21
C ALA A 164 4.53 -11.78 -9.12
N PHE A 165 4.07 -11.51 -10.34
CA PHE A 165 3.34 -12.49 -11.13
C PHE A 165 3.90 -12.74 -12.54
N ALA A 166 4.70 -11.85 -13.14
CA ALA A 166 5.15 -12.05 -14.52
C ALA A 166 6.16 -13.19 -14.71
N ALA A 167 6.92 -13.54 -13.67
CA ALA A 167 7.80 -14.71 -13.71
C ALA A 167 7.02 -16.05 -13.76
N ASN A 168 5.73 -16.03 -13.40
CA ASN A 168 4.87 -17.20 -13.44
C ASN A 168 4.13 -17.23 -14.79
N GLY A 169 4.61 -18.07 -15.72
CA GLY A 169 4.02 -18.20 -17.06
C GLY A 169 2.54 -18.59 -17.09
N LYS A 170 1.98 -19.07 -15.97
CA LYS A 170 0.54 -19.36 -15.83
C LYS A 170 -0.27 -18.11 -15.48
N LEU A 171 0.35 -17.11 -14.85
CA LEU A 171 -0.27 -15.82 -14.49
C LEU A 171 -0.19 -14.80 -15.64
N THR A 172 0.73 -14.98 -16.59
CA THR A 172 0.85 -14.10 -17.77
C THR A 172 -0.47 -13.79 -18.49
N PRO A 173 -1.37 -14.76 -18.75
CA PRO A 173 -2.62 -14.50 -19.48
C PRO A 173 -3.62 -13.61 -18.75
N ILE A 174 -3.47 -13.42 -17.43
CA ILE A 174 -4.37 -12.61 -16.60
C ILE A 174 -3.74 -11.30 -16.15
N LEU A 175 -2.46 -11.05 -16.45
CA LEU A 175 -1.73 -9.87 -15.99
C LEU A 175 -2.43 -8.57 -16.36
N GLU A 176 -2.93 -8.46 -17.60
CA GLU A 176 -3.67 -7.27 -18.03
C GLU A 176 -4.98 -7.10 -17.23
N SER A 177 -5.70 -8.19 -16.97
CA SER A 177 -6.96 -8.16 -16.19
C SER A 177 -6.75 -7.95 -14.69
N VAL A 178 -5.58 -8.29 -14.17
CA VAL A 178 -5.21 -8.16 -12.76
C VAL A 178 -4.51 -6.83 -12.50
N GLY A 179 -3.79 -6.27 -13.47
CA GLY A 179 -3.14 -4.97 -13.41
C GLY A 179 -4.11 -3.86 -13.02
N ASP A 180 -5.20 -3.70 -13.77
CA ASP A 180 -6.25 -2.71 -13.49
C ASP A 180 -6.85 -2.87 -12.09
N LEU A 181 -7.04 -4.12 -11.65
CA LEU A 181 -7.57 -4.40 -10.31
C LEU A 181 -6.55 -4.05 -9.24
N VAL A 182 -5.29 -4.44 -9.40
CA VAL A 182 -4.21 -4.13 -8.46
C VAL A 182 -4.01 -2.63 -8.35
N GLU A 183 -4.10 -1.90 -9.47
CA GLU A 183 -4.07 -0.44 -9.47
C GLU A 183 -5.22 0.15 -8.65
N ALA A 184 -6.45 -0.31 -8.87
CA ALA A 184 -7.61 0.16 -8.13
C ALA A 184 -7.48 -0.14 -6.63
N GLU A 185 -7.03 -1.35 -6.27
CA GLU A 185 -6.82 -1.72 -4.86
C GLU A 185 -5.69 -0.93 -4.22
N LEU A 186 -4.60 -0.67 -4.93
CA LEU A 186 -3.48 0.14 -4.44
C LEU A 186 -3.93 1.58 -4.19
N GLY A 187 -4.73 2.15 -5.11
CA GLY A 187 -5.33 3.47 -4.94
C GLY A 187 -6.26 3.54 -3.73
N ASN A 188 -7.10 2.53 -3.53
CA ASN A 188 -7.96 2.42 -2.35
C ASN A 188 -7.14 2.36 -1.06
N ALA A 189 -6.11 1.51 -1.06
CA ALA A 189 -5.25 1.31 0.09
C ALA A 189 -4.47 2.58 0.46
N TYR A 190 -3.97 3.30 -0.54
CA TYR A 190 -3.35 4.60 -0.34
C TYR A 190 -4.32 5.62 0.23
N ALA A 191 -5.56 5.71 -0.29
CA ALA A 191 -6.54 6.66 0.19
C ALA A 191 -6.94 6.37 1.66
N HIS A 192 -7.21 5.10 1.99
CA HIS A 192 -7.49 4.68 3.36
C HIS A 192 -6.31 4.94 4.29
N GLY A 193 -5.11 4.55 3.86
CA GLY A 193 -3.88 4.79 4.61
C GLY A 193 -3.62 6.27 4.87
N SER A 194 -3.84 7.12 3.87
CA SER A 194 -3.67 8.57 4.01
C SER A 194 -4.61 9.16 5.07
N VAL A 195 -5.90 8.78 5.03
CA VAL A 195 -6.90 9.25 6.02
C VAL A 195 -6.58 8.73 7.41
N ALA A 196 -6.20 7.45 7.54
CA ALA A 196 -5.85 6.85 8.82
C ALA A 196 -4.59 7.51 9.41
N CYS A 197 -3.52 7.65 8.62
CA CYS A 197 -2.27 8.28 9.05
C CYS A 197 -2.47 9.75 9.43
N ASP A 198 -3.32 10.49 8.72
CA ASP A 198 -3.64 11.88 9.07
C ASP A 198 -4.32 11.95 10.45
N ALA A 199 -5.03 10.93 10.92
CA ALA A 199 -5.64 10.97 12.25
C ALA A 199 -4.59 11.04 13.40
N PHE A 200 -3.31 10.75 13.14
CA PHE A 200 -2.27 10.66 14.17
C PHE A 200 -1.29 11.85 14.15
N GLU A 201 -0.84 12.24 15.34
CA GLU A 201 0.28 13.14 15.55
C GLU A 201 1.39 12.39 16.29
N VAL A 202 2.59 12.35 15.71
CA VAL A 202 3.75 11.70 16.34
C VAL A 202 4.44 12.69 17.26
N VAL A 203 4.49 12.37 18.55
CA VAL A 203 5.01 13.23 19.63
C VAL A 203 6.26 12.68 20.30
#